data_AF-A0A2E8G9K3-F1
#
_entry.id   AF-A0A2E8G9K3-F1
#
_cell.length_a   1.000
_cell.length_b   1.000
_cell.length_c   1.000
_cell.angle_alpha   90.00
_cell.angle_beta   90.00
_cell.angle_gamma   90.00
#
_symmetry.space_group_name_H-M   'P 1'
#
loop_
_entity.id
_entity.type
_entity.pdbx_description
1 polymer ?
#
loop_
_entity_poly.entity_id
_entity_poly.type
_entity_poly.pdbx_seq_one_letter_code
_entity_poly.pdbx_strand_id
1 'polypeptide(L)'
;MFGFINGLLRRSHRERLRFAKFPSHWLEILKTNVPLYTQLSASDQDQLKWRVQVFLAEKRFEGCGGLTITDEMIVTIAGHACLLLLRRDTDFYPELYSILLYPSAFLVPVKRDFGDAPGIVHEGVDALCGEAWPTGAIVLSWDEVCKASLDDRDGTNVTVHEFAHLLDMEGGAADGTPILRNHKQYMGWVKVFEAEFQYLRRARRRGRSTVLDKYGTEHPAEFFAVATEAFFENPTALKQQHSALYSAIKGYYQQDPVMWLFRKK
;
A
#
# COMPACT_ATOMS: atom_id res chain seq x y z
N MET A 1 21.13 -25.19 -10.95
CA MET A 1 20.75 -25.04 -12.38
C MET A 1 19.26 -24.71 -12.53
N PHE A 2 18.33 -25.40 -11.83
CA PHE A 2 16.88 -25.13 -11.88
C PHE A 2 16.45 -23.71 -11.45
N GLY A 3 17.00 -23.15 -10.36
CA GLY A 3 16.66 -21.78 -9.92
C GLY A 3 17.08 -20.68 -10.90
N PHE A 4 18.19 -20.88 -11.61
CA PHE A 4 18.66 -19.97 -12.67
C PHE A 4 17.75 -20.00 -13.91
N ILE A 5 17.28 -21.19 -14.30
CA ILE A 5 16.35 -21.36 -15.43
C ILE A 5 14.99 -20.73 -15.09
N ASN A 6 14.47 -20.95 -13.88
CA ASN A 6 13.24 -20.29 -13.41
C ASN A 6 13.36 -18.76 -13.36
N GLY A 7 14.51 -18.23 -12.92
CA GLY A 7 14.77 -16.79 -12.93
C GLY A 7 14.81 -16.17 -14.34
N LEU A 8 15.45 -16.86 -15.30
CA LEU A 8 15.50 -16.43 -16.70
C LEU A 8 14.13 -16.48 -17.38
N LEU A 9 13.36 -17.55 -17.14
CA LEU A 9 11.99 -17.70 -17.65
C LEU A 9 11.07 -16.61 -17.07
N ARG A 10 11.17 -16.32 -15.77
CA ARG A 10 10.41 -15.24 -15.12
C ARG A 10 10.76 -13.88 -15.71
N ARG A 11 12.05 -13.57 -15.90
CA ARG A 11 12.50 -12.32 -16.53
C ARG A 11 12.00 -12.20 -17.97
N SER A 12 12.11 -13.27 -18.76
CA SER A 12 11.60 -13.28 -20.14
C SER A 12 10.09 -13.11 -20.22
N HIS A 13 9.34 -13.72 -19.29
CA HIS A 13 7.89 -13.59 -19.20
C HIS A 13 7.49 -12.14 -18.89
N ARG A 14 8.16 -11.50 -17.92
CA ARG A 14 7.95 -10.09 -17.56
C ARG A 14 8.26 -9.15 -18.71
N GLU A 15 9.37 -9.35 -19.43
CA GLU A 15 9.70 -8.54 -20.60
C GLU A 15 8.64 -8.69 -21.71
N ARG A 16 8.12 -9.90 -21.93
CA ARG A 16 7.00 -10.10 -22.86
C ARG A 16 5.75 -9.33 -22.43
N LEU A 17 5.39 -9.37 -21.15
CA LEU A 17 4.25 -8.61 -20.63
C LEU A 17 4.49 -7.10 -20.72
N ARG A 18 5.74 -6.66 -20.52
CA ARG A 18 6.11 -5.25 -20.62
C ARG A 18 5.84 -4.63 -21.98
N PHE A 19 6.06 -5.39 -23.04
CA PHE A 19 5.81 -4.94 -24.41
C PHE A 19 4.46 -5.41 -24.96
N ALA A 20 3.70 -6.22 -24.21
CA ALA A 20 2.36 -6.60 -24.60
C ALA A 20 1.41 -5.39 -24.53
N LYS A 21 0.41 -5.38 -25.42
CA LYS A 21 -0.59 -4.31 -25.45
C LYS A 21 -1.44 -4.36 -24.19
N PHE A 22 -1.48 -3.24 -23.45
CA PHE A 22 -2.37 -3.09 -22.30
C PHE A 22 -3.85 -3.11 -22.77
N PRO A 23 -4.71 -3.98 -22.21
CA PRO A 23 -6.11 -4.04 -22.60
C PRO A 23 -6.83 -2.71 -22.39
N SER A 24 -7.67 -2.31 -23.36
CA SER A 24 -8.34 -1.00 -23.31
C SER A 24 -9.36 -0.91 -22.19
N HIS A 25 -10.08 -1.99 -21.87
CA HIS A 25 -11.03 -1.98 -20.77
C HIS A 25 -10.35 -1.89 -19.40
N TRP A 26 -9.16 -2.49 -19.24
CA TRP A 26 -8.33 -2.28 -18.04
C TRP A 26 -7.86 -0.83 -17.90
N LEU A 27 -7.62 -0.13 -19.01
CA LEU A 27 -7.22 1.28 -18.97
C LEU A 27 -8.35 2.16 -18.45
N GLU A 28 -9.58 1.88 -18.84
CA GLU A 28 -10.74 2.59 -18.32
C GLU A 28 -10.97 2.31 -16.83
N ILE A 29 -10.74 1.07 -16.37
CA ILE A 29 -10.76 0.74 -14.93
C ILE A 29 -9.69 1.55 -14.18
N LEU A 30 -8.44 1.59 -14.65
CA LEU A 30 -7.38 2.37 -13.99
C LEU A 30 -7.69 3.87 -13.92
N LYS A 31 -8.22 4.45 -15.00
CA LYS A 31 -8.59 5.88 -15.01
C LYS A 31 -9.72 6.19 -14.03
N THR A 32 -10.65 5.25 -13.86
CA THR A 32 -11.86 5.44 -13.05
C THR A 32 -11.57 5.18 -11.57
N ASN A 33 -10.90 4.07 -11.27
CA ASN A 33 -10.80 3.55 -9.91
C ASN A 33 -9.45 3.84 -9.25
N VAL A 34 -8.47 4.41 -9.99
CA VAL A 34 -7.19 4.85 -9.43
C VAL A 34 -7.03 6.34 -9.72
N PRO A 35 -7.60 7.25 -8.90
CA PRO A 35 -7.68 8.68 -9.19
C PRO A 35 -6.34 9.33 -9.57
N LEU A 36 -5.25 8.87 -8.94
CA LEU A 36 -3.89 9.34 -9.21
C LEU A 36 -3.37 8.97 -10.59
N TYR A 37 -3.88 7.91 -11.24
CA TYR A 37 -3.45 7.46 -12.58
C TYR A 37 -3.50 8.60 -13.61
N THR A 38 -4.59 9.36 -13.61
CA THR A 38 -4.80 10.46 -14.57
C THR A 38 -3.86 11.65 -14.34
N GLN A 39 -3.23 11.74 -13.17
CA GLN A 39 -2.33 12.82 -12.77
C GLN A 39 -0.84 12.48 -13.01
N LEU A 40 -0.55 11.19 -13.23
CA LEU A 40 0.79 10.69 -13.53
C LEU A 40 1.33 11.25 -14.85
N SER A 41 2.66 11.27 -14.99
CA SER A 41 3.28 11.55 -16.29
C SER A 41 3.00 10.42 -17.29
N ALA A 42 3.08 10.69 -18.60
CA ALA A 42 2.93 9.64 -19.61
C ALA A 42 3.90 8.45 -19.38
N SER A 43 5.15 8.74 -18.98
CA SER A 43 6.13 7.70 -18.63
C SER A 43 5.74 6.90 -17.40
N ASP A 44 5.16 7.53 -16.38
CA ASP A 44 4.69 6.84 -15.17
C ASP A 44 3.41 6.03 -15.46
N GLN A 45 2.50 6.53 -16.31
CA GLN A 45 1.33 5.79 -16.78
C GLN A 45 1.73 4.54 -17.56
N ASP A 46 2.69 4.67 -18.49
CA ASP A 46 3.26 3.54 -19.21
C ASP A 46 3.91 2.55 -18.25
N GLN A 47 4.66 3.05 -17.27
CA GLN A 47 5.27 2.20 -16.25
C GLN A 47 4.22 1.44 -15.43
N LEU A 48 3.17 2.12 -15.00
CA LEU A 48 2.11 1.53 -14.19
C LEU A 48 1.36 0.44 -14.95
N LYS A 49 0.98 0.68 -16.21
CA LYS A 49 0.28 -0.29 -17.06
C LYS A 49 1.02 -1.62 -17.16
N TRP A 50 2.31 -1.59 -17.51
CA TRP A 50 3.04 -2.86 -17.64
C TRP A 50 3.32 -3.53 -16.29
N ARG A 51 3.50 -2.74 -15.22
CA ARG A 51 3.64 -3.29 -13.86
C ARG A 51 2.36 -4.00 -13.42
N VAL A 52 1.19 -3.42 -13.71
CA VAL A 52 -0.11 -4.06 -13.47
C VAL A 52 -0.22 -5.38 -14.21
N GLN A 53 0.16 -5.43 -15.49
CA GLN A 53 0.16 -6.69 -16.25
C GLN A 53 1.04 -7.77 -15.62
N VAL A 54 2.25 -7.40 -15.17
CA VAL A 54 3.16 -8.33 -14.49
C VAL A 54 2.58 -8.78 -13.16
N PHE A 55 2.04 -7.85 -12.37
CA PHE A 55 1.44 -8.14 -11.07
C PHE A 55 0.28 -9.14 -11.21
N LEU A 56 -0.65 -8.90 -12.14
CA LEU A 56 -1.80 -9.78 -12.40
C LEU A 56 -1.39 -11.16 -12.93
N ALA A 57 -0.24 -11.27 -13.60
CA ALA A 57 0.28 -12.56 -14.07
C ALA A 57 0.96 -13.36 -12.95
N GLU A 58 1.44 -12.71 -11.89
CA GLU A 58 2.21 -13.35 -10.82
C GLU A 58 1.45 -13.53 -9.51
N LYS A 59 0.42 -12.74 -9.25
CA LYS A 59 -0.38 -12.79 -8.02
C LYS A 59 -1.70 -13.48 -8.25
N ARG A 60 -2.15 -14.26 -7.27
CA ARG A 60 -3.45 -14.91 -7.28
C ARG A 60 -4.48 -14.02 -6.59
N PHE A 61 -5.67 -13.95 -7.17
CA PHE A 61 -6.82 -13.31 -6.57
C PHE A 61 -7.87 -14.37 -6.28
N GLU A 62 -8.37 -14.38 -5.06
CA GLU A 62 -9.34 -15.37 -4.59
C GLU A 62 -10.56 -14.64 -4.02
N GLY A 63 -11.72 -14.90 -4.61
CA GLY A 63 -12.98 -14.36 -4.12
C GLY A 63 -13.49 -15.18 -2.94
N CYS A 64 -13.66 -14.53 -1.81
CA CYS A 64 -14.13 -15.15 -0.58
C CYS A 64 -15.57 -14.70 -0.26
N GLY A 65 -16.26 -15.42 0.62
CA GLY A 65 -17.64 -15.08 0.99
C GLY A 65 -18.65 -15.12 -0.18
N GLY A 66 -18.39 -15.95 -1.20
CA GLY A 66 -19.22 -16.04 -2.40
C GLY A 66 -18.96 -14.97 -3.45
N LEU A 67 -17.97 -14.08 -3.24
CA LEU A 67 -17.59 -13.07 -4.21
C LEU A 67 -16.96 -13.73 -5.46
N THR A 68 -17.45 -13.35 -6.64
CA THR A 68 -16.82 -13.74 -7.91
C THR A 68 -15.89 -12.62 -8.35
N ILE A 69 -14.62 -12.94 -8.57
CA ILE A 69 -13.59 -11.98 -8.97
C ILE A 69 -13.87 -11.46 -10.38
N THR A 70 -13.77 -10.14 -10.56
CA THR A 70 -13.92 -9.45 -11.84
C THR A 70 -12.64 -8.71 -12.24
N ASP A 71 -12.54 -8.36 -13.52
CA ASP A 71 -11.44 -7.52 -14.02
C ASP A 71 -11.36 -6.17 -13.31
N GLU A 72 -12.51 -5.57 -12.98
CA GLU A 72 -12.58 -4.32 -12.24
C GLU A 72 -11.84 -4.43 -10.89
N MET A 73 -12.12 -5.50 -10.14
CA MET A 73 -11.52 -5.74 -8.83
C MET A 73 -10.01 -5.89 -8.92
N ILE A 74 -9.54 -6.81 -9.77
CA ILE A 74 -8.11 -7.14 -9.83
C ILE A 74 -7.30 -5.98 -10.39
N VAL A 75 -7.80 -5.25 -11.40
CA VAL A 75 -7.09 -4.13 -12.01
C VAL A 75 -7.05 -2.93 -11.06
N THR A 76 -8.12 -2.68 -10.31
CA THR A 76 -8.16 -1.61 -9.29
C THR A 76 -7.12 -1.86 -8.20
N ILE A 77 -7.11 -3.08 -7.63
CA ILE A 77 -6.16 -3.45 -6.56
C ILE A 77 -4.72 -3.42 -7.10
N ALA A 78 -4.48 -4.02 -8.27
CA ALA A 78 -3.15 -4.03 -8.90
C ALA A 78 -2.67 -2.60 -9.23
N GLY A 79 -3.56 -1.69 -9.62
CA GLY A 79 -3.25 -0.30 -9.89
C GLY A 79 -2.71 0.43 -8.67
N HIS A 80 -3.40 0.34 -7.53
CA HIS A 80 -2.95 0.90 -6.26
C HIS A 80 -1.63 0.24 -5.78
N ALA A 81 -1.56 -1.09 -5.82
CA ALA A 81 -0.35 -1.82 -5.44
C ALA A 81 0.86 -1.42 -6.29
N CYS A 82 0.70 -1.30 -7.61
CA CYS A 82 1.80 -0.98 -8.51
C CYS A 82 2.18 0.52 -8.48
N LEU A 83 1.29 1.40 -8.05
CA LEU A 83 1.59 2.82 -7.83
C LEU A 83 2.73 2.99 -6.82
N LEU A 84 2.69 2.21 -5.73
CA LEU A 84 3.73 2.19 -4.68
C LEU A 84 5.09 1.69 -5.19
N LEU A 85 5.14 0.97 -6.32
CA LEU A 85 6.37 0.44 -6.90
C LEU A 85 6.97 1.35 -8.00
N LEU A 86 6.27 2.41 -8.41
CA LEU A 86 6.77 3.30 -9.47
C LEU A 86 8.10 3.93 -9.09
N ARG A 87 8.95 4.13 -10.10
CA ARG A 87 10.28 4.77 -10.01
C ARG A 87 11.28 4.07 -9.07
N ARG A 88 10.96 2.86 -8.60
CA ARG A 88 11.81 2.02 -7.78
C ARG A 88 12.31 0.82 -8.57
N ASP A 89 13.57 0.46 -8.34
CA ASP A 89 14.12 -0.81 -8.81
C ASP A 89 13.84 -1.85 -7.73
N THR A 90 12.70 -2.51 -7.86
CA THR A 90 12.10 -3.38 -6.84
C THR A 90 11.38 -4.52 -7.51
N ASP A 91 11.29 -5.66 -6.82
CA ASP A 91 10.45 -6.76 -7.25
C ASP A 91 8.96 -6.48 -6.95
N PHE A 92 8.08 -7.36 -7.41
CA PHE A 92 6.63 -7.26 -7.25
C PHE A 92 6.18 -7.98 -5.99
N TYR A 93 6.40 -7.38 -4.81
CA TYR A 93 5.99 -7.94 -3.52
C TYR A 93 6.37 -9.43 -3.40
N PRO A 94 7.66 -9.77 -3.28
CA PRO A 94 8.16 -11.13 -3.50
C PRO A 94 7.51 -12.17 -2.58
N GLU A 95 7.21 -11.80 -1.33
CA GLU A 95 6.56 -12.67 -0.35
C GLU A 95 5.04 -12.77 -0.51
N LEU A 96 4.41 -11.94 -1.35
CA LEU A 96 2.98 -11.99 -1.61
C LEU A 96 2.66 -13.04 -2.69
N TYR A 97 1.78 -13.98 -2.37
CA TYR A 97 1.28 -15.00 -3.29
C TYR A 97 -0.21 -14.84 -3.62
N SER A 98 -1.05 -14.58 -2.61
CA SER A 98 -2.51 -14.52 -2.77
C SER A 98 -3.13 -13.25 -2.20
N ILE A 99 -4.20 -12.78 -2.83
CA ILE A 99 -5.00 -11.62 -2.44
C ILE A 99 -6.43 -12.14 -2.27
N LEU A 100 -6.87 -12.24 -1.02
CA LEU A 100 -8.19 -12.71 -0.64
C LEU A 100 -9.14 -11.51 -0.61
N LEU A 101 -10.18 -11.54 -1.45
CA LEU A 101 -11.14 -10.44 -1.55
C LEU A 101 -12.50 -10.88 -1.02
N TYR A 102 -12.95 -10.21 0.04
CA TYR A 102 -14.30 -10.37 0.58
C TYR A 102 -15.21 -9.26 0.06
N PRO A 103 -16.53 -9.48 -0.01
CA PRO A 103 -17.46 -8.44 -0.44
C PRO A 103 -17.42 -7.22 0.52
N SER A 104 -17.36 -7.48 1.83
CA SER A 104 -17.35 -6.47 2.89
C SER A 104 -16.42 -6.85 4.04
N ALA A 105 -16.28 -5.96 5.02
CA ALA A 105 -15.49 -6.22 6.23
C ALA A 105 -15.92 -7.54 6.89
N PHE A 106 -14.95 -8.38 7.23
CA PHE A 106 -15.20 -9.70 7.80
C PHE A 106 -14.67 -9.75 9.23
N LEU A 107 -15.32 -10.59 10.02
CA LEU A 107 -15.00 -10.79 11.42
C LEU A 107 -14.01 -11.93 11.53
N VAL A 108 -12.80 -11.66 12.02
CA VAL A 108 -11.87 -12.72 12.40
C VAL A 108 -11.78 -12.83 13.92
N PRO A 109 -11.75 -14.07 14.46
CA PRO A 109 -11.39 -14.27 15.85
C PRO A 109 -9.92 -13.88 16.04
N VAL A 110 -9.66 -12.84 16.82
CA VAL A 110 -8.29 -12.40 17.14
C VAL A 110 -8.00 -12.78 18.59
N LYS A 111 -6.86 -13.42 18.79
CA LYS A 111 -6.29 -13.66 20.12
C LYS A 111 -5.36 -12.51 20.44
N ARG A 112 -5.85 -11.50 21.15
CA ARG A 112 -5.03 -10.39 21.62
C ARG A 112 -4.51 -10.72 23.02
N ASP A 113 -3.19 -10.80 23.15
CA ASP A 113 -2.52 -10.90 24.45
C ASP A 113 -2.34 -9.47 24.96
N PHE A 114 -3.22 -9.04 25.87
CA PHE A 114 -3.23 -7.65 26.35
C PHE A 114 -2.08 -7.34 27.34
N GLY A 115 -1.20 -8.29 27.66
CA GLY A 115 -0.03 -8.05 28.51
C GLY A 115 -0.34 -7.64 29.96
N ASP A 116 -1.62 -7.52 30.31
CA ASP A 116 -2.09 -7.09 31.64
C ASP A 116 -1.94 -8.19 32.70
N ALA A 117 -1.77 -9.46 32.28
CA ALA A 117 -1.37 -10.59 33.13
C ALA A 117 -0.82 -11.74 32.27
N PRO A 118 0.25 -12.45 32.70
CA PRO A 118 0.76 -13.60 31.96
C PRO A 118 -0.30 -14.72 31.90
N GLY A 119 -0.75 -15.05 30.69
CA GLY A 119 -1.60 -16.21 30.42
C GLY A 119 -3.10 -15.94 30.20
N ILE A 120 -3.55 -14.68 30.14
CA ILE A 120 -4.94 -14.37 29.77
C ILE A 120 -4.99 -13.99 28.28
N VAL A 121 -5.40 -14.95 27.45
CA VAL A 121 -5.73 -14.69 26.05
C VAL A 121 -7.18 -14.23 25.98
N HIS A 122 -7.40 -12.97 25.57
CA HIS A 122 -8.74 -12.51 25.25
C HIS A 122 -9.07 -12.92 23.81
N GLU A 123 -10.12 -13.75 23.65
CA GLU A 123 -10.74 -14.01 22.36
C GLU A 123 -11.67 -12.84 22.02
N GLY A 124 -11.24 -12.00 21.08
CA GLY A 124 -12.03 -10.90 20.53
C GLY A 124 -12.46 -11.23 19.10
N VAL A 125 -13.37 -10.41 18.58
CA VAL A 125 -13.74 -10.42 17.17
C VAL A 125 -13.39 -9.05 16.62
N ASP A 126 -12.43 -8.99 15.70
CA ASP A 126 -12.09 -7.76 14.99
C ASP A 126 -12.74 -7.77 13.61
N ALA A 127 -13.36 -6.65 13.25
CA ALA A 127 -13.76 -6.40 11.88
C ALA A 127 -12.52 -5.92 11.11
N LEU A 128 -12.00 -6.75 10.22
CA LEU A 128 -10.86 -6.39 9.39
C LEU A 128 -11.34 -5.89 8.03
N CYS A 129 -10.84 -4.72 7.67
CA CYS A 129 -11.00 -4.12 6.35
C CYS A 129 -9.86 -4.54 5.40
N GLY A 130 -8.70 -4.86 5.97
CA GLY A 130 -7.57 -5.51 5.33
C GLY A 130 -6.61 -6.12 6.36
N GLU A 131 -5.74 -7.03 5.91
CA GLU A 131 -4.63 -7.56 6.73
C GLU A 131 -3.55 -8.17 5.84
N ALA A 132 -2.27 -7.94 6.15
CA ALA A 132 -1.14 -8.62 5.54
C ALA A 132 -0.58 -9.73 6.44
N TRP A 133 -0.57 -10.97 5.94
CA TRP A 133 -0.11 -12.14 6.68
C TRP A 133 1.32 -12.55 6.29
N PRO A 134 2.15 -12.99 7.26
CA PRO A 134 3.48 -13.54 6.98
C PRO A 134 3.48 -14.78 6.07
N THR A 135 2.32 -15.42 5.90
CA THR A 135 2.12 -16.56 4.96
C THR A 135 2.07 -16.13 3.49
N GLY A 136 2.18 -14.83 3.21
CA GLY A 136 2.16 -14.29 1.86
C GLY A 136 0.76 -14.12 1.29
N ALA A 137 -0.20 -13.81 2.15
CA ALA A 137 -1.55 -13.43 1.76
C ALA A 137 -1.84 -12.01 2.24
N ILE A 138 -2.60 -11.25 1.46
CA ILE A 138 -3.34 -10.10 2.00
C ILE A 138 -4.82 -10.37 1.90
N VAL A 139 -5.58 -9.85 2.84
CA VAL A 139 -7.04 -9.84 2.79
C VAL A 139 -7.52 -8.42 2.57
N LEU A 140 -8.56 -8.24 1.75
CA LEU A 140 -9.15 -6.95 1.45
C LEU A 140 -10.69 -7.07 1.43
N SER A 141 -11.36 -5.99 1.80
CA SER A 141 -12.81 -5.78 1.61
C SER A 141 -13.05 -4.98 0.33
N TRP A 142 -13.82 -5.53 -0.61
CA TRP A 142 -14.12 -4.84 -1.87
C TRP A 142 -14.89 -3.53 -1.66
N ASP A 143 -15.82 -3.49 -0.71
CA ASP A 143 -16.53 -2.26 -0.35
C ASP A 143 -15.57 -1.14 0.07
N GLU A 144 -14.50 -1.47 0.81
CA GLU A 144 -13.50 -0.48 1.24
C GLU A 144 -12.56 -0.07 0.09
N VAL A 145 -12.24 -1.00 -0.82
CA VAL A 145 -11.50 -0.67 -2.06
C VAL A 145 -12.32 0.30 -2.94
N CYS A 146 -13.63 0.08 -3.06
CA CYS A 146 -14.54 0.97 -3.77
C CYS A 146 -14.61 2.36 -3.13
N LYS A 147 -14.70 2.45 -1.80
CA LYS A 147 -14.73 3.74 -1.08
C LYS A 147 -13.48 4.57 -1.36
N ALA A 148 -12.30 3.96 -1.26
CA ALA A 148 -11.02 4.61 -1.57
C ALA A 148 -10.93 5.08 -3.05
N SER A 149 -11.64 4.42 -3.95
CA SER A 149 -11.70 4.81 -5.37
C SER A 149 -12.63 6.00 -5.63
N LEU A 150 -13.62 6.23 -4.75
CA LEU A 150 -14.66 7.26 -4.89
C LEU A 150 -14.29 8.58 -4.18
N ASP A 151 -13.57 8.52 -3.06
CA ASP A 151 -13.12 9.68 -2.30
C ASP A 151 -11.59 9.66 -2.13
N ASP A 152 -10.88 10.40 -2.98
CA ASP A 152 -9.42 10.53 -2.93
C ASP A 152 -8.94 11.56 -1.90
N ARG A 153 -9.81 12.04 -1.00
CA ARG A 153 -9.54 13.15 -0.07
C ARG A 153 -9.84 12.88 1.37
N ASP A 154 -10.55 11.80 1.69
CA ASP A 154 -10.77 11.40 3.09
C ASP A 154 -9.46 10.96 3.78
N GLY A 155 -8.42 10.67 2.99
CA GLY A 155 -7.10 10.31 3.46
C GLY A 155 -6.92 8.83 3.74
N THR A 156 -7.87 7.99 3.35
CA THR A 156 -7.89 6.55 3.61
C THR A 156 -7.90 5.76 2.30
N ASN A 157 -7.04 4.75 2.23
CA ASN A 157 -6.99 3.83 1.11
C ASN A 157 -6.47 2.47 1.59
N VAL A 158 -7.40 1.58 1.93
CA VAL A 158 -7.08 0.25 2.49
C VAL A 158 -6.12 -0.55 1.61
N THR A 159 -6.20 -0.40 0.29
CA THR A 159 -5.27 -1.10 -0.60
C THR A 159 -3.87 -0.53 -0.43
N VAL A 160 -3.71 0.79 -0.48
CA VAL A 160 -2.42 1.44 -0.25
C VAL A 160 -1.85 1.08 1.14
N HIS A 161 -2.72 1.03 2.16
CA HIS A 161 -2.37 0.67 3.52
C HIS A 161 -1.77 -0.75 3.62
N GLU A 162 -2.49 -1.78 3.16
CA GLU A 162 -2.03 -3.17 3.26
C GLU A 162 -0.76 -3.41 2.42
N PHE A 163 -0.67 -2.80 1.23
CA PHE A 163 0.53 -2.90 0.42
C PHE A 163 1.72 -2.12 1.02
N ALA A 164 1.49 -1.09 1.82
CA ALA A 164 2.55 -0.44 2.60
C ALA A 164 3.11 -1.40 3.67
N HIS A 165 2.27 -2.17 4.36
CA HIS A 165 2.76 -3.20 5.29
C HIS A 165 3.64 -4.24 4.60
N LEU A 166 3.28 -4.68 3.39
CA LEU A 166 4.14 -5.61 2.64
C LEU A 166 5.51 -5.02 2.31
N LEU A 167 5.60 -3.70 2.06
CA LEU A 167 6.86 -3.01 1.82
C LEU A 167 7.69 -2.85 3.09
N ASP A 168 7.05 -2.64 4.23
CA ASP A 168 7.70 -2.60 5.54
C ASP A 168 8.33 -3.95 5.86
N MET A 169 7.55 -5.02 5.71
CA MET A 169 7.95 -6.40 6.00
C MET A 169 8.99 -6.98 5.04
N GLU A 170 9.29 -6.33 3.90
CA GLU A 170 10.29 -6.83 2.94
C GLU A 170 11.68 -6.97 3.58
N GLY A 171 12.00 -6.14 4.58
CA GLY A 171 13.22 -6.22 5.38
C GLY A 171 13.21 -7.29 6.48
N GLY A 172 12.09 -7.98 6.68
CA GLY A 172 11.88 -9.04 7.69
C GLY A 172 11.24 -8.59 9.01
N ALA A 173 11.06 -7.28 9.24
CA ALA A 173 10.39 -6.74 10.42
C ALA A 173 9.27 -5.78 10.00
N ALA A 174 8.16 -5.79 10.73
CA ALA A 174 7.09 -4.80 10.58
C ALA A 174 7.31 -3.67 11.61
N ASP A 175 8.29 -2.79 11.37
CA ASP A 175 8.70 -1.75 12.34
C ASP A 175 8.51 -0.32 11.82
N GLY A 176 7.83 -0.15 10.68
CA GLY A 176 7.64 1.13 10.01
C GLY A 176 8.89 1.63 9.26
N THR A 177 9.89 0.77 9.05
CA THR A 177 11.12 1.07 8.33
C THR A 177 11.29 0.11 7.14
N PRO A 178 10.75 0.47 5.96
CA PRO A 178 10.94 -0.34 4.76
C PRO A 178 12.40 -0.38 4.31
N ILE A 179 12.73 -1.19 3.31
CA ILE A 179 14.10 -1.24 2.76
C ILE A 179 14.47 0.12 2.13
N LEU A 180 15.48 0.79 2.68
CA LEU A 180 15.99 2.08 2.22
C LEU A 180 17.31 1.93 1.47
N ARG A 181 17.64 2.91 0.63
CA ARG A 181 18.74 2.81 -0.34
C ARG A 181 20.13 2.78 0.28
N ASN A 182 20.31 3.48 1.40
CA ASN A 182 21.60 3.63 2.04
C ASN A 182 21.45 4.08 3.51
N HIS A 183 22.54 3.95 4.26
CA HIS A 183 22.61 4.30 5.68
C HIS A 183 22.15 5.74 5.99
N LYS A 184 22.47 6.72 5.14
CA LYS A 184 22.04 8.11 5.35
C LYS A 184 20.52 8.24 5.32
N GLN A 185 19.86 7.52 4.41
CA GLN A 185 18.41 7.48 4.34
C GLN A 185 17.81 6.81 5.58
N TYR A 186 18.39 5.70 6.06
CA TYR A 186 17.98 5.06 7.32
C TYR A 186 18.04 5.99 8.52
N MET A 187 19.17 6.68 8.72
CA MET A 187 19.32 7.61 9.85
C MET A 187 18.32 8.78 9.78
N GLY A 188 18.08 9.31 8.58
CA GLY A 188 17.09 10.36 8.37
C GLY A 188 15.66 9.86 8.62
N TRP A 189 15.34 8.66 8.14
CA TRP A 189 14.05 8.02 8.29
C TRP A 189 13.70 7.79 9.75
N VAL A 190 14.53 7.06 10.48
CA VAL A 190 14.31 6.74 11.91
C VAL A 190 14.08 8.00 12.72
N LYS A 191 14.93 9.02 12.53
CA LYS A 191 14.80 10.29 13.26
C LYS A 191 13.47 10.99 12.99
N VAL A 192 13.03 11.03 11.73
CA VAL A 192 11.78 11.71 11.32
C VAL A 192 10.57 10.91 11.77
N PHE A 193 10.54 9.61 11.49
CA PHE A 193 9.43 8.72 11.81
C PHE A 193 9.19 8.62 13.32
N GLU A 194 10.24 8.48 14.12
CA GLU A 194 10.13 8.50 15.59
C GLU A 194 9.49 9.83 16.07
N ALA A 195 10.00 10.97 15.59
CA ALA A 195 9.51 12.28 16.03
C ALA A 195 8.03 12.50 15.68
N GLU A 196 7.64 12.09 14.47
CA GLU A 196 6.28 12.26 13.93
C GLU A 196 5.30 11.26 14.56
N PHE A 197 5.72 10.02 14.81
CA PHE A 197 4.93 9.04 15.57
C PHE A 197 4.64 9.55 16.98
N GLN A 198 5.65 10.05 17.70
CA GLN A 198 5.44 10.63 19.03
C GLN A 198 4.57 11.90 18.97
N TYR A 199 4.66 12.70 17.89
CA TYR A 199 3.76 13.82 17.66
C TYR A 199 2.30 13.35 17.55
N LEU A 200 2.03 12.36 16.70
CA LEU A 200 0.69 11.84 16.48
C LEU A 200 0.09 11.26 17.78
N ARG A 201 0.88 10.52 18.58
CA ARG A 201 0.46 10.04 19.91
C ARG A 201 0.05 11.18 20.84
N ARG A 202 0.81 12.29 20.85
CA ARG A 202 0.45 13.49 21.64
C ARG A 202 -0.79 14.18 21.09
N ALA A 203 -0.97 14.23 19.77
CA ALA A 203 -2.15 14.80 19.13
C ALA A 203 -3.41 14.01 19.49
N ARG A 204 -3.36 12.66 19.42
CA ARG A 204 -4.45 11.76 19.85
C ARG A 204 -4.85 12.01 21.31
N ARG A 205 -3.88 12.01 22.23
CA ARG A 205 -4.14 12.26 23.68
C ARG A 205 -4.79 13.62 23.95
N ARG A 206 -4.52 14.62 23.12
CA ARG A 206 -5.06 15.98 23.25
C ARG A 206 -6.32 16.22 22.40
N GLY A 207 -6.83 15.19 21.73
CA GLY A 207 -8.00 15.32 20.84
C GLY A 207 -7.77 16.22 19.62
N ARG A 208 -6.51 16.54 19.27
CA ARG A 208 -6.21 17.40 18.12
C ARG A 208 -6.50 16.67 16.81
N SER A 209 -7.03 17.40 15.84
CA SER A 209 -7.15 16.91 14.45
C SER A 209 -5.80 17.01 13.75
N THR A 210 -5.51 16.04 12.88
CA THR A 210 -4.28 15.91 12.10
C THR A 210 -4.64 15.34 10.73
N VAL A 211 -3.81 15.59 9.71
CA VAL A 211 -3.96 14.94 8.39
C VAL A 211 -3.73 13.42 8.44
N LEU A 212 -2.92 12.96 9.40
CA LEU A 212 -2.69 11.54 9.64
C LEU A 212 -3.82 10.97 10.50
N ASP A 213 -4.34 9.79 10.13
CA ASP A 213 -5.28 9.05 10.96
C ASP A 213 -4.64 8.66 12.30
N LYS A 214 -5.43 8.74 13.38
CA LYS A 214 -4.96 8.42 14.74
C LYS A 214 -4.72 6.92 14.93
N TYR A 215 -5.25 6.06 14.07
CA TYR A 215 -4.98 4.63 14.05
C TYR A 215 -3.47 4.35 13.89
N GLY A 216 -2.74 5.21 13.16
CA GLY A 216 -1.28 5.18 13.07
C GLY A 216 -0.53 5.39 14.40
N THR A 217 -1.22 5.52 15.54
CA THR A 217 -0.58 5.55 16.88
C THR A 217 -0.51 4.19 17.58
N GLU A 218 -1.15 3.17 17.02
CA GLU A 218 -1.19 1.81 17.58
C GLU A 218 0.18 1.12 17.45
N HIS A 219 0.85 1.25 16.28
CA HIS A 219 2.15 0.65 16.03
C HIS A 219 3.00 1.48 15.04
N PRO A 220 4.35 1.41 15.07
CA PRO A 220 5.20 2.04 14.03
C PRO A 220 4.89 1.59 12.59
N ALA A 221 4.54 0.31 12.39
CA ALA A 221 4.10 -0.19 11.09
C ALA A 221 2.81 0.49 10.61
N GLU A 222 1.83 0.64 11.52
CA GLU A 222 0.57 1.36 11.27
C GLU A 222 0.81 2.83 10.95
N PHE A 223 1.76 3.45 11.67
CA PHE A 223 2.17 4.81 11.39
C PHE A 223 2.71 4.95 9.96
N PHE A 224 3.53 4.01 9.49
CA PHE A 224 4.04 4.03 8.13
C PHE A 224 2.94 3.84 7.08
N ALA A 225 2.00 2.92 7.31
CA ALA A 225 0.89 2.70 6.40
C ALA A 225 -0.02 3.95 6.30
N VAL A 226 -0.44 4.53 7.44
CA VAL A 226 -1.24 5.77 7.48
C VAL A 226 -0.49 6.97 6.87
N ALA A 227 0.81 7.08 7.12
CA ALA A 227 1.60 8.14 6.49
C ALA A 227 1.73 7.96 4.98
N THR A 228 1.72 6.72 4.49
CA THR A 228 1.71 6.39 3.07
C THR A 228 0.37 6.74 2.43
N GLU A 229 -0.76 6.41 3.07
CA GLU A 229 -2.09 6.83 2.60
C GLU A 229 -2.17 8.36 2.48
N ALA A 230 -1.84 9.08 3.55
CA ALA A 230 -1.84 10.54 3.54
C ALA A 230 -0.87 11.14 2.50
N PHE A 231 0.22 10.44 2.17
CA PHE A 231 1.16 10.87 1.14
C PHE A 231 0.57 10.81 -0.28
N PHE A 232 -0.29 9.85 -0.56
CA PHE A 232 -0.92 9.70 -1.88
C PHE A 232 -2.28 10.40 -1.97
N GLU A 233 -3.12 10.30 -0.94
CA GLU A 233 -4.48 10.86 -0.90
C GLU A 233 -4.48 12.35 -0.51
N ASN A 234 -3.71 12.73 0.53
CA ASN A 234 -3.68 14.10 1.06
C ASN A 234 -2.28 14.79 1.03
N PRO A 235 -1.56 14.75 -0.11
CA PRO A 235 -0.16 15.14 -0.18
C PRO A 235 0.11 16.60 0.18
N THR A 236 -0.82 17.50 -0.17
CA THR A 236 -0.67 18.94 0.10
C THR A 236 -0.76 19.23 1.60
N ALA A 237 -1.75 18.64 2.28
CA ALA A 237 -1.92 18.79 3.72
C ALA A 237 -0.77 18.12 4.48
N LEU A 238 -0.33 16.93 4.06
CA LEU A 238 0.84 16.25 4.64
C LEU A 238 2.10 17.09 4.51
N LYS A 239 2.36 17.68 3.34
CA LYS A 239 3.53 18.54 3.12
C LYS A 239 3.49 19.82 3.97
N GLN A 240 2.31 20.40 4.16
CA GLN A 240 2.13 21.62 4.96
C GLN A 240 2.29 21.36 6.46
N GLN A 241 1.69 20.29 6.98
CA GLN A 241 1.68 19.98 8.42
C GLN A 241 2.92 19.19 8.87
N HIS A 242 3.45 18.32 8.01
CA HIS A 242 4.50 17.34 8.30
C HIS A 242 5.57 17.32 7.19
N SER A 243 6.16 18.48 6.87
CA SER A 243 7.10 18.63 5.75
C SER A 243 8.32 17.69 5.78
N ALA A 244 8.84 17.38 6.97
CA ALA A 244 9.94 16.43 7.14
C ALA A 244 9.51 14.99 6.81
N LEU A 245 8.35 14.57 7.33
CA LEU A 245 7.73 13.28 7.01
C LEU A 245 7.48 13.13 5.51
N TYR A 246 6.85 14.14 4.91
CA TYR A 246 6.60 14.19 3.48
C TYR A 246 7.89 14.02 2.67
N SER A 247 8.96 14.70 3.07
CA SER A 247 10.26 14.62 2.39
C SER A 247 10.91 13.23 2.52
N ALA A 248 10.79 12.58 3.68
CA ALA A 248 11.28 11.22 3.90
C ALA A 248 10.53 10.22 3.01
N ILE A 249 9.20 10.27 3.01
CA ILE A 249 8.34 9.40 2.19
C ILE A 249 8.54 9.66 0.70
N LYS A 250 8.64 10.93 0.27
CA LYS A 250 9.05 11.29 -1.09
C LYS A 250 10.41 10.70 -1.47
N GLY A 251 11.37 10.67 -0.56
CA GLY A 251 12.68 10.05 -0.81
C GLY A 251 12.60 8.52 -1.02
N TYR A 252 11.68 7.86 -0.32
CA TYR A 252 11.41 6.42 -0.43
C TYR A 252 10.59 6.08 -1.69
N TYR A 253 9.41 6.70 -1.81
CA TYR A 253 8.64 7.04 -3.01
C TYR A 253 9.45 7.18 -4.31
N GLN A 254 10.36 8.15 -4.29
CA GLN A 254 10.81 8.89 -5.46
C GLN A 254 9.67 9.50 -6.29
N GLN A 255 8.54 9.73 -5.63
CA GLN A 255 7.31 10.28 -6.18
C GLN A 255 7.03 11.61 -5.48
N ASP A 256 6.31 12.51 -6.14
CA ASP A 256 5.90 13.80 -5.57
C ASP A 256 4.44 14.06 -5.97
N PRO A 257 3.48 13.50 -5.21
CA PRO A 257 2.07 13.65 -5.55
C PRO A 257 1.57 15.10 -5.49
N VAL A 258 2.22 15.99 -4.72
CA VAL A 258 1.92 17.43 -4.75
C VAL A 258 2.16 18.00 -6.15
N MET A 259 3.22 17.56 -6.84
CA MET A 259 3.52 18.03 -8.19
C MET A 259 2.55 17.51 -9.27
N TRP A 260 1.84 16.41 -9.02
CA TRP A 260 0.85 15.89 -9.97
C TRP A 260 -0.43 16.73 -9.99
N LEU A 261 -0.83 17.26 -8.83
CA LEU A 261 -1.99 18.16 -8.71
C LEU A 261 -1.84 19.44 -9.55
N PHE A 262 -0.61 19.95 -9.70
CA PHE A 262 -0.35 21.15 -10.49
C PHE A 262 -0.35 20.92 -12.01
N ARG A 263 -0.34 19.66 -12.48
CA ARG A 263 -0.43 19.32 -13.91
C ARG A 263 -1.84 19.39 -14.47
N LYS A 264 -2.85 19.57 -13.60
CA LYS A 264 -4.26 19.76 -13.98
C LYS A 264 -4.61 21.20 -14.41
N LYS A 265 -3.62 22.09 -14.60
CA LYS A 265 -3.82 23.45 -15.12
C LYS A 265 -3.37 23.59 -16.55
#